data_AF-A0A838GYN6-F1
#
_entry.id   AF-A0A838GYN6-F1
#
_cell.length_a   1.000
_cell.length_b   1.000
_cell.length_c   1.000
_cell.angle_alpha   90.00
_cell.angle_beta   90.00
_cell.angle_gamma   90.00
#
_symmetry.space_group_name_H-M   'P 1'
#
loop_
_entity.id
_entity.type
_entity.pdbx_description
1 polymer ?
#
loop_
_entity_poly.entity_id
_entity_poly.type
_entity_poly.pdbx_seq_one_letter_code
_entity_poly.pdbx_strand_id
1 'polypeptide(L)'
;MARPRGERRRGRQVAHALRLTSAGLLAGVVGGASAGLGSRVVMFVVRLMNPSYNGVTTHANAEVGRVTVDGTLSLVAEGLFYGLPGAVVYLVVRRWMPGRGLWKGLVFGGFLLVVAGPVVLDGNYEFSRYVPTWVSVGLFALLYPLYGLVVAPLTERVGRGAQGPPRNAAVAWSGYVILAGVVPWSLVRDFRLLRDVLHVFG
;
A
#
# COMPACT_ATOMS: atom_id res chain seq x y z
N MET A 1 -29.22 3.08 40.28
CA MET A 1 -28.21 2.03 40.10
C MET A 1 -27.07 2.52 39.22
N ALA A 2 -25.92 2.88 39.80
CA ALA A 2 -24.77 3.40 39.06
C ALA A 2 -23.90 2.23 38.55
N ARG A 3 -23.85 2.00 37.22
CA ARG A 3 -22.95 1.01 36.61
C ARG A 3 -21.49 1.26 37.05
N PRO A 4 -20.75 0.22 37.47
CA PRO A 4 -19.39 0.36 37.98
C PRO A 4 -18.48 1.06 36.95
N ARG A 5 -17.62 1.98 37.42
CA ARG A 5 -16.73 2.82 36.59
C ARG A 5 -15.87 2.01 35.58
N GLY A 6 -15.60 0.74 35.88
CA GLY A 6 -14.87 -0.18 35.00
C GLY A 6 -15.62 -0.53 33.70
N GLU A 7 -16.93 -0.76 33.75
CA GLU A 7 -17.73 -1.11 32.57
C GLU A 7 -17.84 0.05 31.58
N ARG A 8 -17.98 1.29 32.09
CA ARG A 8 -18.02 2.50 31.26
C ARG A 8 -16.70 2.75 30.52
N ARG A 9 -15.55 2.43 31.14
CA ARG A 9 -14.23 2.52 30.47
C ARG A 9 -14.06 1.43 29.41
N ARG A 10 -14.43 0.19 29.71
CA ARG A 10 -14.33 -0.95 28.78
C ARG A 10 -15.20 -0.74 27.53
N GLY A 11 -16.44 -0.27 27.70
CA GLY A 11 -17.34 0.04 26.59
C GLY A 11 -16.82 1.16 25.66
N ARG A 12 -16.21 2.21 26.23
CA ARG A 12 -15.57 3.28 25.45
C ARG A 12 -14.35 2.79 24.68
N GLN A 13 -13.55 1.90 25.27
CA GLN A 13 -12.37 1.31 24.60
C GLN A 13 -12.77 0.41 23.42
N VAL A 14 -13.79 -0.45 23.61
CA VAL A 14 -14.30 -1.34 22.54
C VAL A 14 -14.91 -0.53 21.41
N ALA A 15 -15.75 0.48 21.71
CA ALA A 15 -16.33 1.33 20.68
C ALA A 15 -15.27 2.12 19.89
N HIS A 16 -14.20 2.56 20.56
CA HIS A 16 -13.09 3.24 19.91
C HIS A 16 -12.27 2.29 19.02
N ALA A 17 -11.97 1.08 19.51
CA ALA A 17 -11.27 0.06 18.73
C ALA A 17 -12.07 -0.36 17.50
N LEU A 18 -13.37 -0.62 17.65
CA LEU A 18 -14.26 -0.96 16.53
C LEU A 18 -14.29 0.15 15.49
N ARG A 19 -14.54 1.41 15.88
CA ARG A 19 -14.55 2.54 14.95
C ARG A 19 -13.25 2.69 14.18
N LEU A 20 -12.13 2.47 14.86
CA LEU A 20 -10.80 2.57 14.28
C LEU A 20 -10.53 1.46 13.26
N THR A 21 -10.89 0.22 13.59
CA THR A 21 -10.77 -0.92 12.70
C THR A 21 -11.67 -0.73 11.48
N SER A 22 -12.92 -0.32 11.68
CA SER A 22 -13.85 0.01 10.58
C SER A 22 -13.30 1.14 9.71
N ALA A 23 -12.74 2.20 10.31
CA ALA A 23 -12.11 3.31 9.59
C ALA A 23 -10.91 2.84 8.76
N GLY A 24 -10.06 1.99 9.32
CA GLY A 24 -8.91 1.41 8.61
C GLY A 24 -9.34 0.52 7.45
N LEU A 25 -10.34 -0.35 7.65
CA LEU A 25 -10.87 -1.21 6.60
C LEU A 25 -11.50 -0.40 5.46
N LEU A 26 -12.31 0.61 5.78
CA LEU A 26 -12.85 1.54 4.78
C LEU A 26 -11.74 2.27 4.04
N ALA A 27 -10.69 2.70 4.74
CA ALA A 27 -9.55 3.33 4.13
C ALA A 27 -8.77 2.39 3.21
N GLY A 28 -8.63 1.11 3.59
CA GLY A 28 -8.04 0.07 2.76
C GLY A 28 -8.86 -0.23 1.49
N VAL A 29 -10.18 -0.24 1.60
CA VAL A 29 -11.08 -0.39 0.45
C VAL A 29 -10.91 0.78 -0.52
N VAL A 30 -10.97 2.02 -0.02
CA VAL A 30 -10.84 3.22 -0.85
C VAL A 30 -9.44 3.34 -1.44
N GLY A 31 -8.40 3.07 -0.65
CA GLY A 31 -7.01 3.08 -1.10
C GLY A 31 -6.73 1.99 -2.12
N GLY A 32 -7.22 0.77 -1.89
CA GLY A 32 -7.09 -0.35 -2.81
C GLY A 32 -7.80 -0.12 -4.15
N ALA A 33 -9.03 0.38 -4.11
CA ALA A 33 -9.77 0.77 -5.32
C ALA A 33 -9.03 1.89 -6.07
N SER A 34 -8.49 2.87 -5.35
CA SER A 34 -7.71 3.97 -5.93
C SER A 34 -6.41 3.48 -6.57
N ALA A 35 -5.74 2.48 -5.98
CA ALA A 35 -4.56 1.85 -6.54
C ALA A 35 -4.90 1.06 -7.82
N GLY A 36 -5.98 0.28 -7.82
CA GLY A 36 -6.47 -0.43 -9.02
C GLY A 36 -6.85 0.50 -10.17
N LEU A 37 -7.51 1.63 -9.86
CA LEU A 37 -7.77 2.70 -10.83
C LEU A 37 -6.47 3.39 -11.26
N GLY A 38 -5.51 3.58 -10.35
CA GLY A 38 -4.19 4.11 -10.66
C GLY A 38 -3.43 3.24 -11.65
N SER A 39 -3.53 1.91 -11.53
CA SER A 39 -2.97 0.97 -12.51
C SER A 39 -3.54 1.18 -13.92
N ARG A 40 -4.83 1.55 -14.04
CA ARG A 40 -5.40 1.93 -15.35
C ARG A 40 -4.77 3.20 -15.92
N VAL A 41 -4.53 4.19 -15.08
CA VAL A 41 -3.83 5.42 -15.49
C VAL A 41 -2.41 5.10 -15.95
N VAL A 42 -1.70 4.23 -15.21
CA VAL A 42 -0.36 3.77 -15.59
C VAL A 42 -0.39 3.06 -16.94
N MET A 43 -1.32 2.14 -17.16
CA MET A 43 -1.49 1.45 -18.45
C MET A 43 -1.80 2.42 -19.61
N PHE A 44 -2.56 3.48 -19.33
CA PHE A 44 -2.83 4.54 -20.32
C PHE A 44 -1.57 5.35 -20.64
N VAL A 45 -0.76 5.69 -19.65
CA VAL A 45 0.53 6.38 -19.84
C VAL A 45 1.49 5.50 -20.64
N VAL A 46 1.57 4.20 -20.34
CA VAL A 46 2.35 3.21 -21.10
C VAL A 46 1.91 3.18 -22.57
N ARG A 47 0.60 3.22 -22.85
CA ARG A 47 0.06 3.33 -24.21
C ARG A 47 0.56 4.59 -24.93
N LEU A 48 0.55 5.74 -24.26
CA LEU A 48 1.01 7.00 -24.89
C LEU A 48 2.49 6.94 -25.26
N MET A 49 3.30 6.20 -24.51
CA MET A 49 4.73 6.02 -24.77
C MET A 49 5.00 4.95 -25.83
N ASN A 50 4.14 3.93 -25.97
CA ASN A 50 4.30 2.89 -26.99
C ASN A 50 2.96 2.50 -27.65
N PRO A 51 2.55 3.22 -28.72
CA PRO A 51 1.28 3.00 -29.40
C PRO A 51 1.13 1.62 -30.05
N SER A 52 2.23 0.93 -30.34
CA SER A 52 2.26 -0.34 -31.08
C SER A 52 1.67 -1.53 -30.29
N TYR A 53 1.48 -1.41 -28.98
CA TYR A 53 0.96 -2.47 -28.11
C TYR A 53 -0.49 -2.24 -27.64
N ASN A 54 -1.25 -1.41 -28.36
CA ASN A 54 -2.66 -1.15 -28.05
C ASN A 54 -3.52 -2.39 -28.28
N GLY A 55 -4.31 -2.79 -27.27
CA GLY A 55 -5.22 -3.95 -27.32
C GLY A 55 -4.61 -5.28 -26.86
N VAL A 56 -3.37 -5.29 -26.36
CA VAL A 56 -2.76 -6.51 -25.79
C VAL A 56 -3.31 -6.77 -24.39
N THR A 57 -3.72 -8.00 -24.12
CA THR A 57 -4.13 -8.46 -22.78
C THR A 57 -2.92 -8.68 -21.89
N THR A 58 -2.90 -7.99 -20.75
CA THR A 58 -1.87 -8.18 -19.71
C THR A 58 -2.21 -9.37 -18.81
N HIS A 59 -1.24 -9.84 -18.02
CA HIS A 59 -1.45 -10.89 -16.99
C HIS A 59 -2.57 -10.59 -15.99
N ALA A 60 -2.92 -9.31 -15.79
CA ALA A 60 -4.04 -8.89 -14.95
C ALA A 60 -5.41 -8.95 -15.67
N ASN A 61 -5.49 -9.69 -16.78
CA ASN A 61 -6.67 -9.80 -17.65
C ASN A 61 -7.22 -8.42 -18.09
N ALA A 62 -6.33 -7.43 -18.20
CA ALA A 62 -6.65 -6.06 -18.57
C ALA A 62 -5.98 -5.72 -19.90
N GLU A 63 -6.77 -5.24 -20.86
CA GLU A 63 -6.26 -4.77 -22.16
C GLU A 63 -5.55 -3.42 -22.02
N VAL A 64 -4.32 -3.32 -22.53
CA VAL A 64 -3.58 -2.06 -22.63
C VAL A 64 -4.34 -1.13 -23.58
N GLY A 65 -4.77 0.03 -23.08
CA GLY A 65 -5.40 1.08 -23.90
C GLY A 65 -6.91 0.99 -24.07
N ARG A 66 -7.57 -0.06 -23.54
CA ARG A 66 -9.03 -0.20 -23.51
C ARG A 66 -9.55 -0.30 -22.08
N VAL A 67 -10.49 0.60 -21.74
CA VAL A 67 -11.21 0.54 -20.47
C VAL A 67 -12.39 -0.41 -20.67
N THR A 68 -12.17 -1.69 -20.38
CA THR A 68 -13.23 -2.70 -20.28
C THR A 68 -13.77 -2.72 -18.84
N VAL A 69 -15.08 -2.95 -18.68
CA VAL A 69 -15.71 -3.08 -17.35
C VAL A 69 -15.09 -4.27 -16.60
N ASP A 70 -14.90 -5.39 -17.28
CA ASP A 70 -14.36 -6.63 -16.72
C ASP A 70 -12.91 -6.49 -16.22
N GLY A 71 -12.03 -5.90 -17.03
CA GLY A 71 -10.65 -5.64 -16.61
C GLY A 71 -10.55 -4.59 -15.50
N THR A 72 -11.53 -3.68 -15.38
CA THR A 72 -11.54 -2.66 -14.32
C THR A 72 -11.99 -3.27 -13.01
N LEU A 73 -13.01 -4.13 -13.04
CA LEU A 73 -13.43 -4.91 -11.87
C LEU A 73 -12.31 -5.83 -11.38
N SER A 74 -11.58 -6.47 -12.30
CA SER A 74 -10.42 -7.32 -11.96
C SER A 74 -9.32 -6.52 -11.25
N LEU A 75 -8.95 -5.34 -11.78
CA LEU A 75 -7.94 -4.47 -11.15
C LEU A 75 -8.40 -3.88 -9.82
N VAL A 76 -9.69 -3.55 -9.68
CA VAL A 76 -10.24 -3.11 -8.39
C VAL A 76 -10.24 -4.27 -7.40
N ALA A 77 -10.60 -5.48 -7.82
CA ALA A 77 -10.57 -6.67 -6.97
C ALA A 77 -9.15 -6.99 -6.50
N GLU A 78 -8.15 -6.95 -7.38
CA GLU A 78 -6.73 -7.07 -7.01
C GLU A 78 -6.31 -5.95 -6.06
N GLY A 79 -6.68 -4.70 -6.37
CA GLY A 79 -6.42 -3.55 -5.52
C GLY A 79 -7.02 -3.70 -4.12
N LEU A 80 -8.21 -4.30 -4.00
CA LEU A 80 -8.84 -4.63 -2.71
C LEU A 80 -8.12 -5.78 -2.00
N PHE A 81 -7.75 -6.82 -2.74
CA PHE A 81 -7.03 -7.98 -2.21
C PHE A 81 -5.71 -7.57 -1.55
N TYR A 82 -4.96 -6.65 -2.15
CA TYR A 82 -3.74 -6.09 -1.57
C TYR A 82 -4.00 -4.92 -0.61
N GLY A 83 -5.04 -4.12 -0.86
CA GLY A 83 -5.37 -2.92 -0.09
C GLY A 83 -5.94 -3.20 1.29
N LEU A 84 -6.61 -4.33 1.51
CA LEU A 84 -7.11 -4.72 2.84
C LEU A 84 -5.98 -5.12 3.80
N PRO A 85 -5.08 -6.06 3.45
CA PRO A 85 -3.89 -6.36 4.25
C PRO A 85 -3.04 -5.11 4.49
N GLY A 86 -2.85 -4.27 3.47
CA GLY A 86 -2.13 -3.00 3.60
C GLY A 86 -2.71 -2.11 4.71
N ALA A 87 -4.03 -1.98 4.80
CA ALA A 87 -4.65 -1.16 5.83
C ALA A 87 -4.54 -1.76 7.24
N VAL A 88 -4.57 -3.10 7.35
CA VAL A 88 -4.27 -3.78 8.62
C VAL A 88 -2.83 -3.51 9.05
N VAL A 89 -1.88 -3.62 8.12
CA VAL A 89 -0.48 -3.27 8.37
C VAL A 89 -0.39 -1.81 8.81
N TYR A 90 -1.07 -0.86 8.14
CA TYR A 90 -1.12 0.54 8.58
C TYR A 90 -1.58 0.67 10.03
N LEU A 91 -2.69 0.03 10.41
CA LEU A 91 -3.21 0.09 11.78
C LEU A 91 -2.22 -0.40 12.84
N VAL A 92 -1.43 -1.42 12.49
CA VAL A 92 -0.37 -1.94 13.35
C VAL A 92 0.80 -0.97 13.40
N VAL A 93 1.31 -0.51 12.24
CA VAL A 93 2.57 0.23 12.18
C VAL A 93 2.46 1.72 12.48
N ARG A 94 1.28 2.32 12.30
CA ARG A 94 1.04 3.78 12.42
C ARG A 94 1.44 4.39 13.76
N ARG A 95 1.60 3.59 14.82
CA ARG A 95 2.05 4.07 16.14
C ARG A 95 3.55 4.31 16.21
N TRP A 96 4.31 3.70 15.32
CA TRP A 96 5.78 3.85 15.23
C TRP A 96 6.19 4.74 14.06
N MET A 97 5.24 5.16 13.21
CA MET A 97 5.55 5.99 12.06
C MET A 97 5.69 7.47 12.45
N PRO A 98 6.81 8.11 12.11
CA PRO A 98 7.01 9.53 12.38
C PRO A 98 6.11 10.41 11.50
N GLY A 99 5.69 11.55 12.05
CA GLY A 99 4.93 12.57 11.32
C GLY A 99 3.42 12.55 11.54
N ARG A 100 2.71 13.39 10.77
CA ARG A 100 1.26 13.61 10.85
C ARG A 100 0.66 13.78 9.46
N GLY A 101 -0.60 13.37 9.29
CA GLY A 101 -1.35 13.60 8.06
C GLY A 101 -0.69 12.96 6.83
N LEU A 102 -0.49 13.76 5.77
CA LEU A 102 0.02 13.29 4.49
C LEU A 102 1.47 12.77 4.57
N TRP A 103 2.32 13.38 5.40
CA TRP A 103 3.71 12.92 5.57
C TRP A 103 3.78 11.50 6.11
N LYS A 104 2.89 11.18 7.06
CA LYS A 104 2.78 9.84 7.62
C LYS A 104 2.29 8.83 6.58
N GLY A 105 1.41 9.26 5.67
CA GLY A 105 1.00 8.50 4.50
C GLY A 105 2.14 8.22 3.53
N LEU A 106 2.99 9.21 3.26
CA LEU A 106 4.18 9.03 2.41
C LEU A 106 5.18 8.07 3.03
N VAL A 107 5.49 8.22 4.32
CA VAL A 107 6.39 7.30 5.05
C VAL A 107 5.83 5.88 5.02
N PHE A 108 4.51 5.73 5.22
CA PHE A 108 3.84 4.44 5.15
C PHE A 108 3.89 3.84 3.75
N GLY A 109 3.58 4.62 2.72
CA GLY A 109 3.62 4.15 1.34
C GLY A 109 5.03 3.77 0.89
N GLY A 110 6.05 4.53 1.31
CA GLY A 110 7.45 4.17 1.08
C GLY A 110 7.85 2.88 1.81
N PHE A 111 7.43 2.71 3.06
CA PHE A 111 7.61 1.45 3.78
C PHE A 111 6.96 0.27 3.03
N LEU A 112 5.73 0.45 2.56
CA LEU A 112 5.00 -0.58 1.81
C LEU A 112 5.66 -0.89 0.47
N LEU A 113 6.22 0.11 -0.20
CA LEU A 113 7.00 -0.07 -1.41
C LEU A 113 8.24 -0.93 -1.15
N VAL A 114 8.99 -0.67 -0.08
CA VAL A 114 10.18 -1.47 0.26
C VAL A 114 9.81 -2.91 0.65
N VAL A 115 8.71 -3.10 1.37
CA VAL A 115 8.35 -4.43 1.90
C VAL A 115 7.61 -5.28 0.88
N ALA A 116 6.66 -4.71 0.15
CA ALA A 116 5.76 -5.42 -0.75
C ALA A 116 6.04 -5.15 -2.24
N GLY A 117 6.67 -4.03 -2.58
CA GLY A 117 7.11 -3.73 -3.95
C GLY A 117 7.89 -4.88 -4.59
N PRO A 118 8.86 -5.52 -3.93
CA PRO A 118 9.66 -6.59 -4.53
C PRO A 118 8.86 -7.86 -4.83
N VAL A 119 7.73 -8.09 -4.15
CA VAL A 119 6.86 -9.25 -4.40
C VAL A 119 5.97 -9.00 -5.61
N VAL A 120 5.54 -7.76 -5.80
CA VAL A 120 4.61 -7.36 -6.86
C VAL A 120 5.35 -6.90 -8.12
N LEU A 121 6.54 -6.32 -7.97
CA LEU A 121 7.38 -5.79 -9.06
C LEU A 121 8.42 -6.80 -9.55
N ASP A 122 8.45 -8.01 -8.97
CA ASP A 122 9.29 -9.11 -9.48
C ASP A 122 8.88 -9.48 -10.91
N GLY A 123 9.83 -10.05 -11.67
CA GLY A 123 9.82 -10.23 -13.13
C GLY A 123 8.69 -11.08 -13.74
N ASN A 124 7.64 -11.41 -12.99
CA ASN A 124 6.43 -12.08 -13.46
C ASN A 124 5.49 -11.14 -14.25
N TYR A 125 5.63 -9.83 -14.07
CA TYR A 125 4.88 -8.85 -14.84
C TYR A 125 5.71 -8.41 -16.05
N GLU A 126 5.05 -8.30 -17.21
CA GLU A 126 5.63 -7.92 -18.51
C GLU A 126 6.11 -6.45 -18.59
N PHE A 127 6.71 -5.93 -17.52
CA PHE A 127 7.15 -4.54 -17.41
C PHE A 127 8.17 -4.14 -18.48
N SER A 128 8.98 -5.09 -18.96
CA SER A 128 9.97 -4.91 -20.03
C SER A 128 9.38 -5.03 -21.44
N ARG A 129 8.15 -5.54 -21.58
CA ARG A 129 7.53 -5.82 -22.89
C ARG A 129 7.02 -4.56 -23.58
N TYR A 130 6.55 -3.58 -22.81
CA TYR A 130 5.80 -2.43 -23.33
C TYR A 130 6.63 -1.14 -23.38
N VAL A 131 7.39 -0.85 -22.33
CA VAL A 131 8.27 0.33 -22.21
C VAL A 131 9.54 -0.07 -21.45
N PRO A 132 10.61 0.75 -21.43
CA PRO A 132 11.80 0.43 -20.66
C PRO A 132 11.45 0.09 -19.20
N THR A 133 12.03 -0.98 -18.66
CA THR A 133 11.66 -1.55 -17.35
C THR A 133 11.63 -0.52 -16.22
N TRP A 134 12.58 0.41 -16.22
CA TRP A 134 12.67 1.47 -15.20
C TRP A 134 11.47 2.43 -15.24
N VAL A 135 10.87 2.68 -16.41
CA VAL A 135 9.66 3.51 -16.56
C VAL A 135 8.47 2.79 -15.96
N SER A 136 8.25 1.53 -16.36
CA SER A 136 7.17 0.69 -15.84
C SER A 136 7.25 0.55 -14.32
N VAL A 137 8.41 0.15 -13.82
CA VAL A 137 8.67 -0.02 -12.39
C VAL A 137 8.44 1.29 -11.65
N GLY A 138 8.92 2.43 -12.17
CA GLY A 138 8.68 3.74 -11.58
C GLY A 138 7.20 4.12 -11.50
N LEU A 139 6.44 3.91 -12.58
CA LEU A 139 5.01 4.22 -12.62
C LEU A 139 4.19 3.36 -11.65
N PHE A 140 4.47 2.06 -11.58
CA PHE A 140 3.79 1.17 -10.62
C PHE A 140 4.27 1.40 -9.19
N ALA A 141 5.55 1.75 -8.97
CA ALA A 141 6.08 2.10 -7.66
C ALA A 141 5.38 3.34 -7.07
N LEU A 142 4.93 4.30 -7.90
CA LEU A 142 4.17 5.47 -7.46
C LEU A 142 2.79 5.12 -6.87
N LEU A 143 2.24 3.95 -7.15
CA LEU A 143 0.95 3.53 -6.59
C LEU A 143 1.03 3.30 -5.06
N TYR A 144 2.19 2.91 -4.54
CA TYR A 144 2.42 2.69 -3.11
C TYR A 144 2.35 3.97 -2.26
N PRO A 145 3.08 5.07 -2.58
CA PRO A 145 2.92 6.33 -1.88
C PRO A 145 1.52 6.93 -2.07
N LEU A 146 0.89 6.75 -3.24
CA LEU A 146 -0.50 7.17 -3.46
C LEU A 146 -1.47 6.40 -2.53
N TYR A 147 -1.30 5.09 -2.41
CA TYR A 147 -2.07 4.27 -1.47
C TYR A 147 -1.89 4.78 -0.03
N GLY A 148 -0.65 5.04 0.40
CA GLY A 148 -0.38 5.57 1.74
C GLY A 148 -0.98 6.96 1.98
N LEU A 149 -0.95 7.83 0.98
CA LEU A 149 -1.57 9.16 1.00
C LEU A 149 -3.10 9.11 1.14
N VAL A 150 -3.76 8.05 0.66
CA VAL A 150 -5.20 7.86 0.85
C VAL A 150 -5.48 7.26 2.22
N VAL A 151 -4.79 6.16 2.56
CA VAL A 151 -5.12 5.35 3.73
C VAL A 151 -4.83 6.07 5.04
N ALA A 152 -3.70 6.76 5.14
CA ALA A 152 -3.28 7.40 6.38
C ALA A 152 -4.22 8.52 6.85
N PRO A 153 -4.50 9.57 6.05
CA PRO A 153 -5.39 10.64 6.48
C PRO A 153 -6.84 10.16 6.59
N LEU A 154 -7.29 9.22 5.75
CA LEU A 154 -8.66 8.72 5.83
C LEU A 154 -8.90 7.94 7.13
N THR A 155 -7.96 7.07 7.49
CA THR A 155 -8.00 6.33 8.76
C THR A 155 -7.93 7.28 9.95
N GLU A 156 -7.09 8.32 9.91
CA GLU A 156 -6.94 9.28 11.02
C GLU A 156 -8.14 10.23 11.15
N ARG A 157 -8.71 10.68 10.03
CA ARG A 157 -9.90 11.56 10.00
C ARG A 157 -11.15 10.83 10.47
N VAL A 158 -11.40 9.63 9.93
CA VAL A 158 -12.59 8.83 10.28
C VAL A 158 -12.43 8.21 11.67
N GLY A 159 -11.22 7.77 12.01
CA GLY A 159 -10.88 7.22 13.33
C GLY A 159 -10.76 8.27 14.43
N ARG A 160 -10.78 9.58 14.11
CA ARG A 160 -10.64 10.72 15.04
C ARG A 160 -9.52 10.55 16.09
N GLY A 161 -8.33 10.12 15.66
CA GLY A 161 -7.24 9.91 16.61
C GLY A 161 -5.89 9.68 15.96
N ALA A 162 -5.06 10.72 15.95
CA ALA A 162 -3.62 10.56 15.84
C ALA A 162 -3.13 9.91 17.15
N GLN A 163 -2.72 8.64 17.08
CA GLN A 163 -2.09 7.99 18.23
C GLN A 163 -0.63 8.47 18.31
N GLY A 164 -0.23 8.97 19.48
CA GLY A 164 1.18 9.16 19.80
C GLY A 164 1.90 7.81 19.95
N PRO A 165 3.24 7.81 20.03
CA PRO A 165 4.02 6.59 20.20
C PRO A 165 3.54 5.78 21.42
N PRO A 166 3.64 4.43 21.39
CA PRO A 166 3.18 3.59 22.48
C PRO A 166 3.88 3.97 23.79
N ARG A 167 3.09 4.15 24.86
CA ARG A 167 3.60 4.52 26.20
C ARG A 167 4.58 3.50 26.80
N ASN A 168 4.52 2.23 26.36
CA ASN A 168 5.41 1.18 26.83
C ASN A 168 6.61 1.06 25.88
N ALA A 169 7.81 1.32 26.41
CA ALA A 169 9.06 1.23 25.65
C ALA A 169 9.29 -0.16 25.04
N ALA A 170 8.94 -1.26 25.72
CA ALA A 170 9.11 -2.60 25.16
C ALA A 170 8.25 -2.84 23.91
N VAL A 171 7.06 -2.22 23.88
CA VAL A 171 6.14 -2.27 22.73
C VAL A 171 6.57 -1.29 21.63
N ALA A 172 7.23 -0.19 22.00
CA ALA A 172 7.91 0.69 21.05
C ALA A 172 9.05 -0.08 20.36
N TRP A 173 9.95 -0.68 21.14
CA TRP A 173 11.09 -1.45 20.69
C TRP A 173 10.70 -2.66 19.86
N SER A 174 9.67 -3.44 20.24
CA SER A 174 9.26 -4.59 19.44
C SER A 174 8.78 -4.22 18.04
N GLY A 175 8.11 -3.08 17.90
CA GLY A 175 7.77 -2.54 16.58
C GLY A 175 8.97 -2.09 15.78
N TYR A 176 9.90 -1.39 16.41
CA TYR A 176 11.15 -1.00 15.76
C TYR A 176 11.98 -2.21 15.36
N VAL A 177 12.01 -3.29 16.16
CA VAL A 177 12.71 -4.54 15.82
C VAL A 177 12.01 -5.27 14.66
N ILE A 178 10.68 -5.28 14.60
CA ILE A 178 9.95 -5.84 13.45
C ILE A 178 10.21 -4.99 12.20
N LEU A 179 10.11 -3.66 12.31
CA LEU A 179 10.40 -2.75 11.19
C LEU A 179 11.86 -2.87 10.75
N ALA A 180 12.80 -2.92 11.68
CA ALA A 180 14.23 -3.07 11.45
C ALA A 180 14.67 -4.51 11.14
N GLY A 181 13.78 -5.50 11.24
CA GLY A 181 14.03 -6.86 10.76
C GLY A 181 13.49 -7.05 9.35
N VAL A 182 12.26 -6.58 9.12
CA VAL A 182 11.56 -6.67 7.83
C VAL A 182 12.23 -5.78 6.79
N VAL A 183 12.61 -4.54 7.13
CA VAL A 183 13.23 -3.61 6.17
C VAL A 183 14.58 -4.12 5.68
N PRO A 184 15.53 -4.57 6.52
CA PRO A 184 16.80 -5.15 6.04
C PRO A 184 16.62 -6.49 5.36
N TRP A 185 15.67 -7.33 5.80
CA TRP A 185 15.38 -8.59 5.11
C TRP A 185 14.85 -8.35 3.69
N SER A 186 13.93 -7.39 3.54
CA SER A 186 13.47 -6.91 2.24
C SER A 186 14.61 -6.27 1.43
N LEU A 187 15.43 -5.39 2.03
CA LEU A 187 16.56 -4.76 1.34
C LEU A 187 17.62 -5.77 0.85
N VAL A 188 17.92 -6.81 1.64
CA VAL A 188 18.89 -7.86 1.25
C VAL A 188 18.33 -8.70 0.09
N ARG A 189 17.01 -8.87 0.02
CA ARG A 189 16.32 -9.46 -1.13
C ARG A 189 16.31 -8.50 -2.32
N ASP A 190 16.10 -7.21 -2.10
CA ASP A 190 16.07 -6.15 -3.13
C ASP A 190 17.43 -5.93 -3.78
N PHE A 191 18.52 -6.05 -3.00
CA PHE A 191 19.89 -5.98 -3.52
C PHE A 191 20.23 -7.15 -4.46
N ARG A 192 19.39 -8.18 -4.57
CA ARG A 192 19.49 -9.20 -5.62
C ARG A 192 18.80 -8.71 -6.90
N LEU A 193 17.57 -8.20 -6.80
CA LEU A 193 16.83 -7.63 -7.93
C LEU A 193 17.52 -6.40 -8.54
N LEU A 194 18.05 -5.49 -7.72
CA LEU A 194 18.76 -4.29 -8.16
C LEU A 194 20.09 -4.65 -8.83
N ARG A 195 20.71 -5.77 -8.42
CA ARG A 195 21.92 -6.32 -9.04
C ARG A 195 21.61 -7.01 -10.35
N ASP A 196 20.50 -7.72 -10.45
CA ASP A 196 20.05 -8.35 -11.70
C ASP A 196 19.67 -7.27 -12.73
N VAL A 197 19.00 -6.19 -12.28
CA VAL A 197 18.74 -5.00 -13.10
C VAL A 197 20.04 -4.32 -13.51
N LEU A 198 21.00 -4.11 -12.59
CA LEU A 198 22.33 -3.54 -12.90
C LEU A 198 23.17 -4.43 -13.82
N HIS A 199 22.99 -5.76 -13.80
CA HIS A 199 23.63 -6.67 -14.73
C HIS A 199 23.05 -6.62 -16.14
N VAL A 200 21.77 -6.26 -16.31
CA VAL A 200 21.17 -5.99 -17.63
C VAL A 200 21.70 -4.68 -18.24
N PHE A 201 22.27 -3.79 -17.43
CA PHE A 201 22.97 -2.58 -17.89
C PHE A 201 24.45 -2.81 -18.26
N GLY A 202 24.95 -4.05 -18.14
CA GLY A 202 26.33 -4.45 -18.50
C GLY A 202 26.40 -5.21 -19.83
#